data_AF-A0A9X2HBV1-F1
#
_entry.id   AF-A0A9X2HBV1-F1
#
_cell.length_a   1.000
_cell.length_b   1.000
_cell.length_c   1.000
_cell.angle_alpha   90.00
_cell.angle_beta   90.00
_cell.angle_gamma   90.00
#
_symmetry.space_group_name_H-M   'P 1'
#
loop_
_entity.id
_entity.type
_entity.pdbx_description
1 polymer ?
#
loop_
_entity_poly.entity_id
_entity_poly.type
_entity_poly.pdbx_seq_one_letter_code
_entity_poly.pdbx_strand_id
1 'polypeptide(L)' 'MSPLVSGLLLMAVGAFFAGGAISFRRQRLPVVVQVILWVIAVALFVYGGYVVTLG' A
#
# COMPACT_ATOMS: atom_id res chain seq x y z
N MET A 1 -12.97 -15.30 -5.92
CA MET A 1 -12.96 -14.87 -4.50
C MET A 1 -14.37 -14.47 -4.08
N SER A 2 -14.75 -14.66 -2.82
CA SER A 2 -16.04 -14.16 -2.32
C SER A 2 -16.01 -12.64 -2.12
N PRO A 3 -17.16 -11.93 -2.22
CA PRO A 3 -17.21 -10.47 -2.04
C PRO A 3 -16.63 -10.01 -0.70
N LEU A 4 -16.82 -10.80 0.36
CA LEU A 4 -16.28 -10.52 1.69
C LEU A 4 -14.74 -10.52 1.70
N VAL A 5 -14.10 -11.52 1.09
CA VAL A 5 -12.64 -11.62 1.03
C VAL A 5 -12.05 -10.47 0.21
N SER A 6 -12.63 -10.16 -0.95
CA SER A 6 -12.20 -9.04 -1.79
C SER A 6 -12.38 -7.68 -1.09
N GLY A 7 -13.49 -7.51 -0.34
CA GLY A 7 -13.72 -6.32 0.47
C GLY A 7 -12.69 -6.15 1.60
N LEU A 8 -12.39 -7.22 2.34
CA LEU A 8 -11.37 -7.18 3.40
C LEU A 8 -9.98 -6.88 2.86
N LEU A 9 -9.62 -7.45 1.70
CA LEU A 9 -8.34 -7.15 1.05
C LEU A 9 -8.26 -5.67 0.66
N LEU A 10 -9.32 -5.11 0.06
CA LEU A 10 -9.35 -3.70 -0.33
C LEU A 10 -9.25 -2.78 0.91
N MET A 11 -9.95 -3.11 1.99
CA MET A 11 -9.87 -2.37 3.26
C MET A 11 -8.46 -2.42 3.86
N ALA A 12 -7.83 -3.59 3.90
CA ALA A 12 -6.48 -3.75 4.44
C ALA A 12 -5.45 -2.95 3.63
N VAL A 13 -5.56 -2.98 2.30
CA VAL A 13 -4.71 -2.20 1.39
C VAL A 13 -4.90 -0.70 1.61
N GLY A 14 -6.16 -0.23 1.68
CA GLY A 14 -6.47 1.16 1.96
C GLY A 14 -5.92 1.63 3.31
N ALA A 15 -6.06 0.81 4.35
CA ALA A 15 -5.54 1.09 5.69
C ALA A 15 -4.01 1.15 5.72
N PHE A 16 -3.32 0.27 4.99
CA PHE A 16 -1.86 0.29 4.86
C PHE A 16 -1.37 1.61 4.26
N PHE A 17 -1.95 2.04 3.14
CA PHE A 17 -1.56 3.28 2.48
C PHE A 17 -1.91 4.51 3.32
N ALA A 18 -3.12 4.59 3.88
CA ALA A 18 -3.52 5.69 4.75
C ALA A 18 -2.67 5.77 6.02
N GLY A 19 -2.40 4.62 6.65
CA GLY A 19 -1.54 4.51 7.84
C GLY A 19 -0.09 4.93 7.54
N GLY A 20 0.46 4.50 6.40
CA GLY A 20 1.78 4.94 5.92
C GLY A 20 1.84 6.46 5.74
N ALA A 21 0.85 7.05 5.07
CA ALA A 21 0.74 8.50 4.89
C ALA A 21 0.78 9.27 6.22
N ILE A 22 -0.04 8.84 7.17
CA ILE A 22 -0.16 9.46 8.50
C ILE A 22 1.14 9.30 9.27
N SER A 23 1.75 8.12 9.21
CA SER A 23 3.03 7.81 9.86
C SER A 23 4.15 8.71 9.35
N PHE A 24 4.31 8.85 8.03
CA PHE A 24 5.33 9.71 7.44
C PHE A 24 5.16 11.18 7.82
N ARG A 25 3.90 11.66 7.83
CA ARG A 25 3.59 13.03 8.29
C ARG A 25 3.92 13.22 9.77
N ARG A 26 3.62 12.25 10.64
CA ARG A 26 3.91 12.33 12.08
C ARG A 26 5.42 12.28 12.37
N GLN A 27 6.18 11.52 11.59
CA GLN A 27 7.64 11.44 11.69
C GLN A 27 8.36 12.66 11.10
N ARG A 28 7.62 13.60 10.48
CA ARG A 28 8.16 14.81 9.82
C ARG A 28 9.25 14.46 8.80
N LEU A 29 9.10 13.33 8.10
CA LEU A 29 10.05 12.92 7.08
C LEU A 29 10.11 13.97 5.97
N PRO A 30 11.29 14.23 5.37
CA PRO A 30 11.40 15.08 4.20
C PRO A 30 10.46 14.60 3.09
N VAL A 31 9.82 15.52 2.36
CA VAL A 31 8.84 15.19 1.30
C VAL A 31 9.42 14.20 0.29
N VAL A 32 10.70 14.35 -0.07
CA VAL A 32 11.41 13.44 -0.97
C VAL A 32 11.41 12.00 -0.43
N VAL A 33 11.67 11.82 0.87
CA VAL A 33 11.64 10.50 1.52
C VAL A 33 10.23 9.91 1.49
N GLN A 34 9.20 10.73 1.76
CA GLN A 34 7.81 10.27 1.68
C GLN A 34 7.47 9.77 0.27
N VAL A 35 7.86 10.53 -0.77
CA VAL A 35 7.63 10.16 -2.17
C VAL A 35 8.35 8.86 -2.52
N ILE A 36 9.61 8.69 -2.12
CA ILE A 36 10.35 7.43 -2.34
C ILE A 36 9.62 6.26 -1.70
N LEU A 37 9.19 6.40 -0.44
CA LEU A 37 8.47 5.34 0.27
C LEU A 37 7.12 5.02 -0.40
N TRP A 38 6.42 6.02 -0.92
CA TRP A 38 5.21 5.83 -1.72
C TRP A 38 5.47 5.08 -3.02
N VAL A 39 6.55 5.42 -3.74
CA VAL A 39 6.95 4.71 -4.97
C VAL A 39 7.26 3.25 -4.67
N ILE A 40 8.00 2.96 -3.60
CA ILE A 40 8.31 1.60 -3.16
C ILE A 40 7.02 0.84 -2.82
N ALA A 41 6.11 1.47 -2.06
CA ALA A 41 4.85 0.85 -1.69
C ALA A 41 3.98 0.50 -2.92
N VAL A 42 3.88 1.40 -3.90
CA VAL A 42 3.17 1.14 -5.17
C VAL A 42 3.85 0.03 -5.95
N ALA A 43 5.18 0.03 -6.07
CA ALA A 43 5.92 -1.01 -6.80
C ALA A 43 5.69 -2.40 -6.19
N LEU A 44 5.78 -2.51 -4.86
CA LEU A 44 5.50 -3.76 -4.15
C LEU A 44 4.05 -4.21 -4.31
N PHE A 45 3.10 -3.27 -4.27
CA PHE A 45 1.69 -3.57 -4.49
C PHE A 45 1.42 -4.11 -5.90
N VAL A 46 1.94 -3.44 -6.93
CA VAL A 46 1.82 -3.87 -8.33
C VAL A 46 2.48 -5.23 -8.55
N TYR A 47 3.69 -5.43 -8.01
CA TYR A 47 4.40 -6.71 -8.11
C TYR A 47 3.62 -7.84 -7.41
N GLY A 48 3.11 -7.60 -6.20
CA GLY A 48 2.25 -8.56 -5.50
C GLY A 48 1.00 -8.92 -6.32
N GLY A 49 0.35 -7.93 -6.93
CA GLY A 49 -0.77 -8.16 -7.85
C GLY A 49 -0.39 -9.00 -9.06
N TYR A 50 0.75 -8.74 -9.70
CA TYR A 50 1.28 -9.55 -10.81
C TYR A 50 1.56 -10.99 -10.37
N VAL A 51 2.20 -11.20 -9.21
CA VAL A 51 2.45 -12.54 -8.69
C VAL A 51 1.15 -13.32 -8.46
N VAL A 52 0.09 -12.65 -7.96
CA VAL A 52 -1.24 -13.28 -7.84
C VAL A 52 -1.80 -13.71 -9.19
N THR A 53 -1.48 -13.03 -10.30
CA THR A 53 -1.92 -13.45 -11.65
C THR A 53 -1.13 -14.63 -12.22
N LEU A 54 0.00 -14.99 -11.61
CA LEU A 54 0.85 -16.11 -12.04
C LEU A 54 0.54 -17.43 -11.31
N GLY A 55 -0.24 -17.39 -10.22
CA GLY A 55 -0.64 -18.56 -9.43
C GLY A 55 -2.06 -19.02 -9.75
#